data_AF-A0A954QNE7-F1
#
_entry.id   AF-A0A954QNE7-F1
#
_cell.length_a   1.000
_cell.length_b   1.000
_cell.length_c   1.000
_cell.angle_alpha   90.00
_cell.angle_beta   90.00
_cell.angle_gamma   90.00
#
_symmetry.space_group_name_H-M   'P 1'
#
loop_
_entity.id
_entity.type
_entity.pdbx_description
1 polymer ?
#
loop_
_entity_poly.entity_id
_entity_poly.type
_entity_poly.pdbx_seq_one_letter_code
_entity_poly.pdbx_strand_id
1 'polypeptide(L)'
;DQVRPQLILISAGFDAHRLDPVGSLGLETEDFAELTQLVMQLAATHCQSRVVSLLEGGYNVDVLPLCVEQHLRVLSNSVRESV
;
A
#
# COMPACT_ATOMS: atom_id res chain seq x y z
N ASP A 1 13.66 10.36 -5.23
CA ASP A 1 14.61 11.32 -5.83
C ASP A 1 16.07 10.88 -5.84
N GLN A 2 16.73 10.58 -4.71
CA GLN A 2 18.13 10.11 -4.73
C GLN A 2 18.29 8.76 -5.47
N VAL A 3 17.34 7.86 -5.25
CA VAL A 3 17.19 6.61 -6.00
C VAL A 3 16.07 6.80 -7.02
N ARG A 4 16.33 6.37 -8.26
CA ARG A 4 15.40 6.44 -9.41
C ARG A 4 15.08 5.02 -9.86
N PRO A 5 14.20 4.31 -9.16
CA PRO A 5 13.94 2.90 -9.42
C PRO A 5 13.30 2.70 -10.80
N GLN A 6 13.52 1.53 -11.39
CA GLN A 6 12.81 1.10 -12.60
C GLN A 6 11.55 0.28 -12.28
N LEU A 7 11.39 -0.17 -11.05
CA LEU A 7 10.24 -0.90 -10.51
C LEU A 7 10.22 -0.68 -9.00
N ILE A 8 9.03 -0.52 -8.41
CA ILE A 8 8.86 -0.56 -6.96
C ILE A 8 8.18 -1.88 -6.57
N LEU A 9 8.79 -2.58 -5.62
CA LEU A 9 8.21 -3.76 -4.98
C LEU A 9 7.76 -3.36 -3.57
N ILE A 10 6.48 -3.61 -3.24
CA ILE A 10 5.93 -3.37 -1.92
C ILE A 10 5.79 -4.72 -1.21
N SER A 11 6.48 -4.87 -0.08
CA SER A 11 6.20 -5.90 0.91
C SER A 11 5.08 -5.35 1.80
N ALA A 12 3.83 -5.65 1.44
CA ALA A 12 2.64 -5.01 1.99
C ALA A 12 2.11 -5.77 3.22
N GLY A 13 2.65 -5.43 4.39
CA GLY A 13 2.13 -5.84 5.69
C GLY A 13 1.12 -4.83 6.24
N PHE A 14 0.08 -5.33 6.90
CA PHE A 14 -0.99 -4.53 7.52
C PHE A 14 -1.02 -4.66 9.06
N ASP A 15 0.04 -5.24 9.63
CA ASP A 15 0.22 -5.44 11.07
C ASP A 15 0.51 -4.15 11.86
N ALA A 16 0.75 -3.03 11.18
CA ALA A 16 0.81 -1.71 11.78
C ALA A 16 -0.56 -1.17 12.25
N HIS A 17 -1.67 -1.79 11.85
CA HIS A 17 -3.01 -1.40 12.26
C HIS A 17 -3.15 -1.47 13.79
N ARG A 18 -3.83 -0.50 14.42
CA ARG A 18 -3.94 -0.38 15.89
C ARG A 18 -4.61 -1.57 16.60
N LEU A 19 -5.35 -2.39 15.85
CA LEU A 19 -6.01 -3.60 16.35
C LEU A 19 -5.23 -4.88 16.04
N ASP A 20 -4.10 -4.79 15.35
CA ASP A 20 -3.27 -5.95 15.06
C ASP A 20 -2.57 -6.46 16.34
N PRO A 21 -2.55 -7.77 16.61
CA PRO A 21 -1.96 -8.30 17.83
C PRO A 21 -0.43 -8.36 17.84
N VAL A 22 0.24 -8.18 16.69
CA VAL A 22 1.70 -8.35 16.56
C VAL A 22 2.42 -7.01 16.41
N GLY A 23 2.00 -6.16 15.47
CA GLY A 23 2.70 -4.90 15.16
C GLY A 23 2.18 -3.69 15.94
N SER A 24 0.88 -3.40 15.82
CA SER A 24 0.13 -2.35 16.54
C SER A 24 0.86 -1.00 16.64
N LEU A 25 1.13 -0.36 15.50
CA LEU A 25 1.76 0.97 15.45
C LEU A 25 0.77 2.14 15.52
N GLY A 26 -0.53 1.86 15.71
CA GLY A 26 -1.55 2.88 15.88
C GLY A 26 -2.19 3.38 14.59
N LEU A 27 -1.91 2.75 13.44
CA LEU A 27 -2.55 3.12 12.18
C LEU A 27 -4.02 2.69 12.15
N GLU A 28 -4.85 3.51 11.53
CA GLU A 28 -6.23 3.20 11.19
C GLU A 28 -6.31 2.57 9.78
N THR A 29 -7.50 2.08 9.42
CA THR A 29 -7.72 1.41 8.13
C THR A 29 -7.45 2.36 6.94
N GLU A 30 -7.85 3.63 7.06
CA GLU A 30 -7.72 4.65 6.03
C GLU A 30 -6.26 5.04 5.76
N ASP A 31 -5.38 4.94 6.77
CA ASP A 31 -3.96 5.30 6.64
C ASP A 31 -3.25 4.45 5.59
N PHE A 32 -3.71 3.20 5.38
CA PHE A 32 -3.15 2.33 4.35
C PHE A 32 -3.45 2.84 2.93
N ALA A 33 -4.54 3.57 2.71
CA ALA A 33 -4.76 4.26 1.44
C ALA A 33 -3.71 5.36 1.23
N GLU A 34 -3.45 6.18 2.25
CA GLU A 34 -2.47 7.28 2.17
C GLU A 34 -1.06 6.78 1.91
N LEU A 35 -0.61 5.75 2.65
CA LEU A 35 0.68 5.11 2.43
C LEU A 35 0.83 4.58 1.00
N THR A 36 -0.24 3.98 0.47
CA THR A 36 -0.25 3.48 -0.92
C THR A 36 -0.17 4.61 -1.92
N GLN A 37 -0.90 5.72 -1.69
CA GLN A 37 -0.87 6.89 -2.57
C GLN A 37 0.54 7.49 -2.65
N LEU A 38 1.25 7.58 -1.53
CA LEU A 38 2.63 8.06 -1.50
C LEU A 38 3.55 7.19 -2.37
N VAL A 39 3.43 5.87 -2.27
CA VAL A 39 4.22 4.95 -3.11
C VAL A 39 3.85 5.08 -4.59
N MET A 40 2.56 5.22 -4.92
CA MET A 40 2.11 5.40 -6.31
C MET A 40 2.61 6.72 -6.92
N GLN A 41 2.67 7.80 -6.14
CA GLN A 41 3.23 9.08 -6.60
C GLN A 41 4.74 8.96 -6.91
N LEU A 42 5.48 8.26 -6.06
CA LEU A 42 6.89 7.94 -6.32
C LEU A 42 7.06 7.06 -7.56
N ALA A 43 6.16 6.09 -7.74
CA ALA A 43 6.18 5.20 -8.90
C ALA A 43 5.90 5.95 -10.22
N ALA A 44 4.91 6.83 -10.22
CA ALA A 44 4.60 7.70 -11.35
C ALA A 44 5.81 8.58 -11.71
N THR A 45 6.51 9.10 -10.70
CA THR A 45 7.68 9.98 -10.87
C THR A 45 8.91 9.25 -11.41
N HIS A 46 9.15 8.00 -11.00
CA HIS A 46 10.44 7.33 -11.26
C HIS A 46 10.38 6.09 -12.15
N CYS A 47 9.29 5.32 -12.10
CA CYS A 47 9.22 4.01 -12.76
C CYS A 47 7.98 3.84 -13.66
N GLN A 48 7.40 4.91 -14.18
CA GLN A 48 6.22 4.87 -15.07
C GLN A 48 5.08 4.06 -14.44
N SER A 49 4.82 4.30 -13.15
CA SER A 49 3.78 3.63 -12.36
C SER A 49 3.94 2.10 -12.26
N ARG A 50 5.12 1.54 -12.55
CA ARG A 50 5.38 0.11 -12.35
C ARG A 50 5.55 -0.21 -10.88
N VAL A 51 4.53 -0.85 -10.32
CA VAL A 51 4.49 -1.32 -8.94
C VAL A 51 4.04 -2.77 -8.92
N VAL A 52 4.67 -3.59 -8.08
CA VAL A 52 4.15 -4.90 -7.69
C VAL A 52 4.04 -4.91 -6.17
N SER A 53 2.86 -5.26 -5.67
CA SER A 53 2.59 -5.40 -4.24
C SER A 53 2.42 -6.86 -3.89
N LEU A 54 3.03 -7.29 -2.79
CA LEU A 54 2.92 -8.64 -2.25
C LEU A 54 2.35 -8.55 -0.85
N LEU A 55 1.24 -9.23 -0.59
CA LEU A 55 0.65 -9.32 0.75
C LEU A 55 1.59 -10.11 1.67
N GLU A 56 1.85 -9.55 2.85
CA GLU A 56 2.78 -10.11 3.84
C GLU A 56 2.07 -10.26 5.20
N GLY A 57 2.47 -9.49 6.21
CA GLY A 57 1.90 -9.52 7.56
C GLY A 57 0.52 -8.86 7.67
N GLY A 58 -0.09 -9.00 8.84
CA GLY A 58 -1.47 -8.62 9.12
C GLY A 58 -2.20 -9.82 9.72
N TYR A 59 -2.37 -9.78 11.03
CA TYR A 59 -2.72 -10.94 11.85
C TYR A 59 -4.05 -10.78 12.56
N ASN A 60 -4.66 -9.59 12.49
CA ASN A 60 -6.06 -9.41 12.84
C ASN A 60 -6.95 -9.62 11.59
N VAL A 61 -7.65 -10.76 11.57
CA VAL A 61 -8.50 -11.20 10.44
C VAL A 61 -9.75 -10.35 10.22
N ASP A 62 -10.19 -9.58 11.22
CA ASP A 62 -11.37 -8.73 11.09
C ASP A 62 -11.03 -7.42 10.37
N VAL A 63 -9.83 -6.89 10.57
CA VAL A 63 -9.39 -5.60 9.99
C VAL A 63 -8.55 -5.76 8.73
N LEU A 64 -7.80 -6.86 8.59
CA LEU A 64 -6.94 -7.10 7.43
C LEU A 64 -7.68 -6.92 6.09
N PRO A 65 -8.88 -7.48 5.87
CA PRO A 65 -9.59 -7.29 4.60
C PRO A 65 -9.90 -5.83 4.31
N LEU A 66 -10.20 -5.03 5.33
CA LEU A 66 -10.50 -3.60 5.19
C LEU A 66 -9.25 -2.81 4.79
N CYS A 67 -8.11 -3.09 5.42
CA CYS A 67 -6.84 -2.45 5.07
C CYS A 67 -6.38 -2.83 3.65
N VAL A 68 -6.51 -4.11 3.28
CA VAL A 68 -6.20 -4.60 1.93
C VAL A 68 -7.12 -3.96 0.90
N GLU A 69 -8.41 -3.81 1.20
CA GLU A 69 -9.36 -3.11 0.32
C GLU A 69 -8.93 -1.66 0.07
N GLN A 70 -8.56 -0.91 1.11
CA GLN A 70 -8.06 0.47 0.96
C GLN A 70 -6.80 0.53 0.09
N HIS A 71 -5.84 -0.36 0.32
CA HIS A 71 -4.63 -0.49 -0.49
C HIS A 71 -4.95 -0.79 -1.97
N LEU A 72 -5.80 -1.80 -2.22
CA LEU A 72 -6.18 -2.21 -3.56
C LEU A 72 -6.99 -1.14 -4.31
N ARG A 73 -7.86 -0.39 -3.64
CA ARG A 73 -8.61 0.72 -4.25
C ARG A 73 -7.66 1.75 -4.85
N VAL A 74 -6.62 2.13 -4.12
CA VAL A 74 -5.61 3.08 -4.60
C VAL A 74 -4.80 2.47 -5.75
N LEU A 75 -4.33 1.23 -5.62
CA LEU A 75 -3.60 0.55 -6.69
C LEU A 75 -4.43 0.46 -7.98
N SER A 76 -5.71 0.14 -7.86
CA SER A 76 -6.62 -0.05 -9.01
C SER A 76 -6.96 1.25 -9.73
N ASN A 77 -7.07 2.37 -9.01
CA ASN A 77 -7.41 3.66 -9.60
C ASN A 77 -6.29 4.23 -10.47
N SER A 78 -5.03 3.87 -10.20
CA SER A 78 -3.89 4.28 -11.03
C SER A 78 -3.90 3.69 -12.44
N VAL A 79 -4.70 2.65 -12.69
CA VAL A 79 -4.85 2.02 -14.01
C VAL A 79 -5.82 2.80 -14.90
N ARG A 80 -6.65 3.70 -14.35
CA ARG A 80 -7.79 4.29 -15.07
C ARG A 80 -7.53 5.64 -15.74
N GLU A 81 -6.39 6.30 -15.54
CA GLU A 81 -6.11 7.61 -16.15
C GLU A 81 -5.56 7.55 -17.59
N SER A 82 -5.71 6.42 -18.30
CA SER A 82 -5.15 6.22 -19.65
C SER A 82 -6.20 5.96 -20.75
N VAL A 83 -7.45 6.41 -20.58
CA VAL A 83 -8.49 6.36 -21.64
C VAL A 83 -9.12 7.72 -21.84
#